data_AF-A0A7S1YG72-F1
#
_entry.id   AF-A0A7S1YG72-F1
#
_cell.length_a   1.000
_cell.length_b   1.000
_cell.length_c   1.000
_cell.angle_alpha   90.00
_cell.angle_beta   90.00
_cell.angle_gamma   90.00
#
_symmetry.space_group_name_H-M   'P 1'
#
loop_
_entity.id
_entity.type
_entity.pdbx_description
1 polymer ?
#
loop_
_entity_poly.entity_id
_entity_poly.type
_entity_poly.pdbx_seq_one_letter_code
_entity_poly.pdbx_strand_id
1 'polypeptide(L)'
;EESDYWPYVNHCFSNNIHGRLPAQWSNEGKELIRLIGWVETDASYADACGDEDDDDPLLEDAFMIVLSRSWDDKLLPIYDMISHRNGNWTNIESNSAHRGKDVFVFATRDIKMGEQLYLSYNECSDCEDYAYTYSLPGLVRDYGFVEQYPQRWNFRGIMFDVDVKYVDDERQPYVIWNEESKPKTVDRIQFLFHHLHRLEAINDEVNKRAEQLESMHERSVSVEYYDSLKTALDLAVKDAAEGIVDLEEEQEGCTGPSCDDDDDDDDDDDD
;
A
#
# COMPACT_ATOMS: atom_id res chain seq x y z
N GLU A 1 -23.65 -27.93 -1.86
CA GLU A 1 -23.86 -28.58 -0.55
C GLU A 1 -23.10 -29.91 -0.40
N GLU A 2 -22.97 -30.74 -1.45
CA GLU A 2 -22.32 -32.06 -1.36
C GLU A 2 -20.76 -32.04 -1.33
N SER A 3 -20.13 -30.87 -1.47
CA SER A 3 -18.67 -30.72 -1.44
C SER A 3 -18.13 -30.76 -0.02
N ASP A 4 -16.97 -31.41 0.20
CA ASP A 4 -16.24 -31.38 1.48
C ASP A 4 -15.86 -29.95 1.90
N TYR A 5 -15.71 -29.03 0.93
CA TYR A 5 -15.40 -27.61 1.17
C TYR A 5 -16.64 -26.72 1.24
N TRP A 6 -17.85 -27.30 1.16
CA TRP A 6 -19.10 -26.53 1.14
C TRP A 6 -19.22 -25.50 2.27
N PRO A 7 -18.87 -25.77 3.54
CA PRO A 7 -18.97 -24.76 4.59
C PRO A 7 -18.16 -23.50 4.30
N TYR A 8 -16.95 -23.68 3.75
CA TYR A 8 -16.07 -22.57 3.41
C TYR A 8 -16.53 -21.85 2.14
N VAL A 9 -16.89 -22.58 1.09
CA VAL A 9 -17.46 -22.00 -0.14
C VAL A 9 -18.70 -21.18 0.20
N ASN A 10 -19.61 -21.74 0.98
CA ASN A 10 -20.81 -21.05 1.44
C ASN A 10 -20.46 -19.80 2.24
N HIS A 11 -19.44 -19.83 3.11
CA HIS A 11 -18.97 -18.64 3.82
C HIS A 11 -18.52 -17.53 2.86
N CYS A 12 -17.72 -17.86 1.84
CA CYS A 12 -17.25 -16.88 0.86
C CYS A 12 -18.42 -16.24 0.11
N PHE A 13 -19.33 -17.04 -0.44
CA PHE A 13 -20.46 -16.53 -1.24
C PHE A 13 -21.59 -15.90 -0.41
N SER A 14 -21.78 -16.31 0.86
CA SER A 14 -22.83 -15.72 1.72
C SER A 14 -22.49 -14.30 2.17
N ASN A 15 -21.21 -13.94 2.21
CA ASN A 15 -20.74 -12.64 2.66
C ASN A 15 -20.68 -11.65 1.50
N ASN A 16 -21.85 -11.28 0.95
CA ASN A 16 -22.08 -10.32 -0.15
C ASN A 16 -20.79 -9.63 -0.67
N ILE A 17 -20.16 -10.25 -1.67
CA ILE A 17 -18.90 -9.81 -2.27
C ILE A 17 -19.15 -8.65 -3.23
N HIS A 18 -20.35 -8.57 -3.81
CA HIS A 18 -20.70 -7.57 -4.81
C HIS A 18 -20.49 -6.15 -4.29
N GLY A 19 -19.79 -5.34 -5.10
CA GLY A 19 -19.53 -3.93 -4.82
C GLY A 19 -18.47 -3.69 -3.73
N ARG A 20 -17.74 -4.71 -3.28
CA ARG A 20 -16.61 -4.51 -2.35
C ARG A 20 -15.36 -4.04 -3.05
N LEU A 21 -15.02 -4.67 -4.17
CA LEU A 21 -13.82 -4.38 -4.93
C LEU A 21 -14.09 -3.31 -5.99
N PRO A 22 -13.13 -2.41 -6.28
CA PRO A 22 -13.26 -1.40 -7.34
C PRO A 22 -13.71 -1.95 -8.69
N ALA A 23 -13.31 -3.18 -9.04
CA ALA A 23 -13.77 -3.88 -10.23
C ALA A 23 -15.29 -4.11 -10.30
N GLN A 24 -15.96 -4.21 -9.15
CA GLN A 24 -17.40 -4.43 -9.03
C GLN A 24 -18.18 -3.16 -8.66
N TRP A 25 -17.51 -2.01 -8.52
CA TRP A 25 -18.17 -0.76 -8.17
C TRP A 25 -19.06 -0.25 -9.30
N SER A 26 -20.00 0.63 -8.94
CA SER A 26 -20.76 1.43 -9.88
C SER A 26 -19.85 2.19 -10.86
N ASN A 27 -20.37 2.56 -12.04
CA ASN A 27 -19.59 3.36 -13.00
C ASN A 27 -19.13 4.68 -12.38
N GLU A 28 -19.99 5.32 -11.60
CA GLU A 28 -19.72 6.54 -10.88
C GLU A 28 -18.60 6.35 -9.84
N GLY A 29 -18.60 5.22 -9.12
CA GLY A 29 -17.54 4.85 -8.18
C GLY A 29 -16.21 4.61 -8.87
N LYS A 30 -16.21 3.86 -9.98
CA LYS A 30 -15.01 3.63 -10.82
C LYS A 30 -14.45 4.93 -11.38
N GLU A 31 -15.31 5.83 -11.87
CA GLU A 31 -14.90 7.14 -12.35
C GLU A 31 -14.28 8.00 -11.25
N LEU A 32 -14.85 7.98 -10.03
CA LEU A 32 -14.32 8.72 -8.90
C LEU A 32 -12.93 8.24 -8.50
N ILE A 33 -12.72 6.93 -8.33
CA ILE A 33 -11.41 6.42 -7.92
C ILE A 33 -10.36 6.60 -9.01
N ARG A 34 -10.73 6.52 -10.30
CA ARG A 34 -9.85 6.87 -11.43
C ARG A 34 -9.48 8.35 -11.46
N LEU A 35 -10.43 9.24 -11.12
CA LEU A 35 -10.16 10.67 -10.97
C LEU A 35 -9.13 10.94 -9.86
N ILE A 36 -9.24 10.23 -8.73
CA ILE A 36 -8.25 10.29 -7.65
C ILE A 36 -6.90 9.70 -8.14
N GLY A 37 -6.93 8.58 -8.86
CA GLY A 37 -5.80 8.00 -9.58
C GLY A 37 -5.08 6.87 -8.84
N TRP A 38 -4.15 6.23 -9.54
CA TRP A 38 -3.28 5.13 -9.06
C TRP A 38 -3.98 3.82 -8.69
N VAL A 39 -5.30 3.73 -8.82
CA VAL A 39 -6.07 2.50 -8.64
C VAL A 39 -6.64 2.06 -9.99
N GLU A 40 -6.33 0.83 -10.40
CA GLU A 40 -6.95 0.19 -11.54
C GLU A 40 -8.32 -0.37 -11.13
N THR A 41 -9.29 -0.42 -12.05
CA THR A 41 -10.67 -0.85 -11.73
C THR A 41 -11.23 -1.84 -12.75
N ASP A 42 -10.38 -2.38 -13.62
CA ASP A 42 -10.76 -3.19 -14.77
C ASP A 42 -10.29 -4.64 -14.61
N ALA A 43 -10.23 -5.14 -13.37
CA ALA A 43 -10.01 -6.58 -13.16
C ALA A 43 -11.31 -7.32 -13.51
N SER A 44 -11.23 -8.34 -14.35
CA SER A 44 -12.33 -9.23 -14.69
C SER A 44 -11.82 -10.67 -14.89
N TYR A 45 -12.71 -11.64 -14.77
CA TYR A 45 -12.38 -13.03 -15.07
C TYR A 45 -11.95 -13.19 -16.55
N ALA A 46 -12.67 -12.56 -17.48
CA ALA A 46 -12.37 -12.61 -18.90
C ALA A 46 -10.94 -12.11 -19.22
N ASP A 47 -10.54 -10.97 -18.66
CA ASP A 47 -9.21 -10.39 -18.89
C ASP A 47 -8.10 -11.25 -18.26
N ALA A 48 -8.35 -11.84 -17.09
CA ALA A 48 -7.37 -12.63 -16.36
C ALA A 48 -7.21 -14.06 -16.92
N CYS A 49 -8.29 -14.66 -17.40
CA CYS A 49 -8.34 -16.07 -17.82
C CYS A 49 -8.45 -16.26 -19.34
N GLY A 50 -8.63 -15.19 -20.12
CA GLY A 50 -8.63 -15.21 -21.58
C GLY A 50 -9.89 -15.80 -22.20
N ASP A 51 -11.01 -15.76 -21.50
CA ASP A 51 -12.31 -16.27 -21.94
C ASP A 51 -13.30 -15.11 -22.11
N GLU A 52 -13.10 -14.30 -23.15
CA GLU A 52 -13.91 -13.10 -23.46
C GLU A 52 -15.37 -13.41 -23.79
N ASP A 53 -15.71 -14.67 -24.02
CA ASP A 53 -17.07 -15.11 -24.39
C ASP A 53 -17.90 -15.59 -23.17
N ASP A 54 -17.32 -15.63 -21.96
CA ASP A 54 -17.99 -16.15 -20.76
C ASP A 54 -18.39 -15.03 -19.78
N ASP A 55 -19.60 -14.51 -19.97
CA ASP A 55 -20.25 -13.51 -19.09
C ASP A 55 -20.96 -14.15 -17.87
N ASP A 56 -20.57 -15.36 -17.41
CA ASP A 56 -21.22 -16.00 -16.26
C ASP A 56 -20.95 -15.21 -14.96
N PRO A 57 -22.00 -14.62 -14.32
CA PRO A 57 -21.82 -13.87 -13.08
C PRO A 57 -21.21 -14.70 -11.94
N LEU A 58 -21.41 -16.02 -11.95
CA LEU A 58 -20.82 -16.91 -10.94
C LEU A 58 -19.29 -17.01 -11.09
N LEU A 59 -18.79 -17.01 -12.32
CA LEU A 59 -17.34 -17.03 -12.57
C LEU A 59 -16.71 -15.71 -12.17
N GLU A 60 -17.37 -14.59 -12.46
CA GLU A 60 -16.91 -13.27 -12.02
C GLU A 60 -16.88 -13.17 -10.49
N ASP A 61 -17.92 -13.63 -9.80
CA ASP A 61 -17.93 -13.68 -8.34
C ASP A 61 -16.84 -14.60 -7.77
N ALA A 62 -16.63 -15.76 -8.39
CA ALA A 62 -15.57 -16.69 -7.99
C ALA A 62 -14.18 -16.06 -8.19
N PHE A 63 -13.96 -15.34 -9.29
CA PHE A 63 -12.73 -14.62 -9.56
C PHE A 63 -12.49 -13.53 -8.51
N MET A 64 -13.51 -12.77 -8.12
CA MET A 64 -13.40 -11.73 -7.09
C MET A 64 -13.08 -12.32 -5.70
N ILE A 65 -13.55 -13.54 -5.40
CA ILE A 65 -13.13 -14.28 -4.20
C ILE A 65 -11.65 -14.64 -4.27
N VAL A 66 -11.20 -15.17 -5.41
CA VAL A 66 -9.79 -15.52 -5.59
C VAL A 66 -8.93 -14.27 -5.43
N LEU A 67 -9.23 -13.20 -6.16
CA LEU A 67 -8.48 -11.95 -6.12
C LEU A 67 -8.31 -11.38 -4.71
N SER A 68 -9.36 -11.42 -3.88
CA SER A 68 -9.37 -10.78 -2.56
C SER A 68 -9.04 -11.70 -1.38
N ARG A 69 -8.90 -13.02 -1.60
CA ARG A 69 -8.72 -13.99 -0.51
C ARG A 69 -7.69 -15.07 -0.79
N SER A 70 -7.30 -15.29 -2.05
CA SER A 70 -6.36 -16.34 -2.37
C SER A 70 -4.96 -15.98 -1.90
N TRP A 71 -4.23 -17.03 -1.60
CA TRP A 71 -2.79 -17.02 -1.60
C TRP A 71 -2.33 -17.46 -2.98
N ASP A 72 -2.30 -16.51 -3.91
CA ASP A 72 -1.99 -16.75 -5.33
C ASP A 72 -2.98 -17.75 -5.96
N ASP A 73 -2.67 -19.05 -5.91
CA ASP A 73 -3.44 -20.15 -6.49
C ASP A 73 -4.29 -20.96 -5.47
N LYS A 74 -4.21 -20.66 -4.17
CA LYS A 74 -4.90 -21.43 -3.12
C LYS A 74 -5.80 -20.58 -2.24
N LEU A 75 -6.98 -21.10 -1.94
CA LEU A 75 -7.84 -20.61 -0.87
C LEU A 75 -7.56 -21.38 0.42
N LEU A 76 -7.22 -20.67 1.50
CA LEU A 76 -6.90 -21.27 2.80
C LEU A 76 -7.97 -20.89 3.83
N PRO A 77 -8.94 -21.79 4.11
CA PRO A 77 -9.97 -21.54 5.11
C PRO A 77 -9.37 -21.19 6.46
N ILE A 78 -10.04 -20.31 7.22
CA ILE A 78 -9.61 -19.78 8.53
C ILE A 78 -8.47 -18.78 8.39
N TYR A 79 -7.42 -19.10 7.63
CA TYR A 79 -6.28 -18.19 7.42
C TYR A 79 -6.70 -16.92 6.69
N ASP A 80 -7.46 -17.04 5.61
CA ASP A 80 -7.97 -15.93 4.80
C ASP A 80 -9.05 -15.07 5.51
N MET A 81 -9.43 -15.43 6.73
CA MET A 81 -10.33 -14.64 7.58
C MET A 81 -9.56 -13.63 8.45
N ILE A 82 -8.25 -13.75 8.52
CA ILE A 82 -7.39 -12.91 9.33
C ILE A 82 -7.13 -11.60 8.58
N SER A 83 -7.35 -10.47 9.24
CA SER A 83 -7.25 -9.17 8.60
C SER A 83 -5.80 -8.74 8.37
N HIS A 84 -5.64 -7.88 7.38
CA HIS A 84 -4.40 -7.17 7.09
C HIS A 84 -4.08 -6.10 8.13
N ARG A 85 -2.84 -6.06 8.61
CA ARG A 85 -2.24 -4.86 9.23
C ARG A 85 -0.72 -4.97 9.31
N ASN A 86 -0.02 -3.92 8.90
CA ASN A 86 1.45 -3.87 8.85
C ASN A 86 2.12 -3.37 10.13
N GLY A 87 3.46 -3.47 10.15
CA GLY A 87 4.32 -2.94 11.20
C GLY A 87 4.12 -3.61 12.56
N ASN A 88 4.12 -2.81 13.63
CA ASN A 88 4.03 -3.31 15.01
C ASN A 88 2.69 -4.00 15.34
N TRP A 89 1.70 -3.87 14.47
CA TRP A 89 0.38 -4.46 14.65
C TRP A 89 0.33 -5.91 14.18
N THR A 90 1.13 -6.28 13.18
CA THR A 90 1.28 -7.67 12.72
C THR A 90 1.69 -8.53 13.92
N ASN A 91 0.94 -9.61 14.14
CA ASN A 91 1.15 -10.46 15.31
C ASN A 91 1.13 -11.95 15.00
N ILE A 92 0.92 -12.30 13.73
CA ILE A 92 1.06 -13.67 13.24
C ILE A 92 1.84 -13.69 11.93
N GLU A 93 2.44 -14.84 11.67
CA GLU A 93 3.06 -15.22 10.41
C GLU A 93 2.69 -16.66 10.09
N SER A 94 3.04 -17.11 8.89
CA SER A 94 2.84 -18.48 8.46
C SER A 94 4.03 -18.96 7.62
N ASN A 95 4.20 -20.28 7.52
CA ASN A 95 5.03 -20.84 6.48
C ASN A 95 4.30 -20.78 5.13
N SER A 96 5.08 -20.93 4.05
CA SER A 96 4.55 -20.85 2.70
C SER A 96 3.49 -21.90 2.38
N ALA A 97 2.38 -21.44 1.79
CA ALA A 97 1.31 -22.30 1.27
C ALA A 97 1.74 -23.15 0.06
N HIS A 98 2.85 -22.81 -0.58
CA HIS A 98 3.42 -23.54 -1.72
C HIS A 98 4.52 -24.52 -1.31
N ARG A 99 4.99 -24.46 -0.06
CA ARG A 99 6.09 -25.30 0.44
C ARG A 99 5.61 -26.20 1.57
N GLY A 100 5.34 -27.46 1.23
CA GLY A 100 4.96 -28.50 2.19
C GLY A 100 3.51 -28.96 2.01
N LYS A 101 3.01 -29.71 2.99
CA LYS A 101 1.63 -30.21 3.02
C LYS A 101 0.73 -29.42 3.97
N ASP A 102 1.32 -28.86 5.02
CA ASP A 102 0.59 -28.20 6.10
C ASP A 102 1.01 -26.72 6.18
N VAL A 103 0.03 -25.85 6.41
CA VAL A 103 0.23 -24.43 6.71
C VAL A 103 0.13 -24.25 8.23
N PHE A 104 1.24 -23.87 8.82
CA PHE A 104 1.38 -23.49 10.22
C PHE A 104 1.28 -21.98 10.34
N VAL A 105 0.37 -21.52 11.18
CA VAL A 105 0.23 -20.12 11.57
C VAL A 105 0.74 -19.99 12.99
N PHE A 106 1.67 -19.08 13.22
CA PHE A 106 2.30 -18.88 14.51
C PHE A 106 2.35 -17.39 14.87
N ALA A 107 2.31 -17.11 16.17
CA ALA A 107 2.42 -15.74 16.65
C ALA A 107 3.86 -15.25 16.54
N THR A 108 4.05 -14.01 16.09
CA THR A 108 5.37 -13.35 16.02
C THR A 108 5.72 -12.60 17.31
N ARG A 109 4.71 -12.38 18.16
CA ARG A 109 4.83 -11.75 19.48
C ARG A 109 3.71 -12.23 20.41
N ASP A 110 3.79 -11.84 21.68
CA ASP A 110 2.68 -12.08 22.62
C ASP A 110 1.40 -11.38 22.15
N ILE A 111 0.28 -12.11 22.19
CA ILE A 111 -1.05 -11.64 21.80
C ILE A 111 -1.93 -11.61 23.04
N LYS A 112 -2.51 -10.45 23.35
CA LYS A 112 -3.35 -10.28 24.53
C LYS A 112 -4.73 -10.91 24.32
N MET A 113 -5.38 -11.32 25.41
CA MET A 113 -6.76 -11.77 25.36
C MET A 113 -7.66 -10.66 24.79
N GLY A 114 -8.42 -10.98 23.74
CA GLY A 114 -9.30 -10.04 23.05
C GLY A 114 -8.61 -9.17 21.99
N GLU A 115 -7.29 -9.31 21.81
CA GLU A 115 -6.57 -8.69 20.70
C GLU A 115 -6.90 -9.41 19.39
N GLN A 116 -7.12 -8.65 18.32
CA GLN A 116 -7.34 -9.19 16.99
C GLN A 116 -6.05 -9.75 16.40
N LEU A 117 -6.15 -10.83 15.62
CA LEU A 117 -5.04 -11.37 14.85
C LEU A 117 -4.87 -10.55 13.56
N TYR A 118 -3.64 -10.17 13.26
CA TYR A 118 -3.26 -9.43 12.06
C TYR A 118 -2.07 -10.08 11.38
N LEU A 119 -2.19 -10.27 10.08
CA LEU A 119 -1.10 -10.67 9.20
C LEU A 119 -0.83 -9.57 8.18
N SER A 120 0.31 -9.61 7.50
CA SER A 120 0.60 -8.70 6.38
C SER A 120 0.28 -9.35 5.03
N TYR A 121 -0.40 -8.61 4.15
CA TYR A 121 -0.71 -9.05 2.78
C TYR A 121 0.40 -8.65 1.80
N ASN A 122 1.26 -7.71 2.19
CA ASN A 122 2.25 -7.08 1.33
C ASN A 122 3.64 -6.98 1.98
N GLU A 123 3.86 -7.57 3.15
CA GLU A 123 5.16 -7.74 3.82
C GLU A 123 5.41 -9.21 4.18
N CYS A 124 4.81 -10.15 3.44
CA CYS A 124 4.90 -11.56 3.77
C CYS A 124 6.24 -12.17 3.29
N SER A 125 6.68 -13.22 3.99
CA SER A 125 8.03 -13.80 3.80
C SER A 125 8.24 -14.55 2.48
N ASP A 126 7.15 -14.90 1.79
CA ASP A 126 7.15 -15.79 0.62
C ASP A 126 6.25 -15.30 -0.52
N CYS A 127 5.75 -14.06 -0.46
CA CYS A 127 5.05 -13.40 -1.58
C CYS A 127 6.05 -12.76 -2.56
N GLU A 128 7.18 -13.40 -2.84
CA GLU A 128 8.15 -12.94 -3.84
C GLU A 128 8.52 -11.45 -3.69
N ASP A 129 8.57 -10.69 -4.80
CA ASP A 129 8.88 -9.25 -4.83
C ASP A 129 7.67 -8.35 -4.48
N TYR A 130 6.55 -8.92 -4.01
CA TYR A 130 5.38 -8.12 -3.60
C TYR A 130 5.73 -7.19 -2.45
N ALA A 131 6.66 -7.58 -1.58
CA ALA A 131 7.18 -6.74 -0.50
C ALA A 131 7.66 -5.36 -0.99
N TYR A 132 8.13 -5.27 -2.24
CA TYR A 132 8.73 -4.07 -2.82
C TYR A 132 7.84 -3.39 -3.86
N THR A 133 6.75 -4.03 -4.28
CA THR A 133 5.93 -3.57 -5.41
C THR A 133 4.47 -3.34 -5.02
N TYR A 134 3.98 -4.06 -4.01
CA TYR A 134 2.59 -4.04 -3.61
C TYR A 134 2.34 -3.02 -2.50
N SER A 135 1.62 -1.96 -2.87
CA SER A 135 1.38 -0.78 -2.03
C SER A 135 -0.12 -0.52 -1.85
N LEU A 136 -0.48 0.49 -1.06
CA LEU A 136 -1.86 0.81 -0.74
C LEU A 136 -2.82 0.88 -1.95
N PRO A 137 -2.45 1.46 -3.11
CA PRO A 137 -3.34 1.43 -4.28
C PRO A 137 -3.67 0.02 -4.77
N GLY A 138 -2.74 -0.93 -4.63
CA GLY A 138 -2.97 -2.36 -4.89
C GLY A 138 -3.93 -2.97 -3.87
N LEU A 139 -3.77 -2.64 -2.58
CA LEU A 139 -4.71 -3.09 -1.54
C LEU A 139 -6.14 -2.57 -1.79
N VAL A 140 -6.30 -1.32 -2.23
CA VAL A 140 -7.61 -0.79 -2.62
C VAL A 140 -8.18 -1.55 -3.81
N ARG A 141 -7.36 -1.81 -4.84
CA ARG A 141 -7.77 -2.54 -6.06
C ARG A 141 -8.25 -3.96 -5.75
N ASP A 142 -7.46 -4.73 -5.00
CA ASP A 142 -7.68 -6.18 -4.88
C ASP A 142 -8.49 -6.57 -3.64
N TYR A 143 -8.51 -5.71 -2.61
CA TYR A 143 -9.21 -5.99 -1.35
C TYR A 143 -10.29 -4.96 -0.99
N GLY A 144 -10.35 -3.82 -1.69
CA GLY A 144 -11.44 -2.85 -1.52
C GLY A 144 -11.42 -2.11 -0.19
N PHE A 145 -10.27 -1.93 0.44
CA PHE A 145 -10.11 -1.15 1.67
C PHE A 145 -8.87 -0.26 1.65
N VAL A 146 -8.86 0.75 2.51
CA VAL A 146 -7.69 1.60 2.75
C VAL A 146 -6.94 1.08 3.98
N GLU A 147 -5.66 0.75 3.80
CA GLU A 147 -4.76 0.28 4.85
C GLU A 147 -4.70 1.26 6.03
N GLN A 148 -4.74 0.72 7.25
CA GLN A 148 -4.45 1.47 8.46
C GLN A 148 -2.94 1.64 8.61
N TYR A 149 -2.48 2.72 9.26
CA TYR A 149 -1.04 2.92 9.43
C TYR A 149 -0.31 1.73 10.08
N PRO A 150 0.91 1.41 9.59
CA PRO A 150 1.62 2.12 8.52
C PRO A 150 1.02 1.87 7.12
N GLN A 151 1.01 2.90 6.28
CA GLN A 151 0.48 2.89 4.91
C GLN A 151 1.62 2.93 3.90
N ARG A 152 1.72 1.92 3.03
CA ARG A 152 2.79 1.84 2.03
C ARG A 152 2.44 2.51 0.71
N TRP A 153 3.36 3.29 0.15
CA TRP A 153 3.19 3.99 -1.11
C TRP A 153 4.33 3.72 -2.09
N ASN A 154 4.00 3.64 -3.38
CA ASN A 154 4.97 3.54 -4.46
C ASN A 154 4.56 4.44 -5.63
N PHE A 155 5.33 5.49 -5.88
CA PHE A 155 5.12 6.40 -7.00
C PHE A 155 6.27 6.29 -8.00
N ARG A 156 6.12 5.40 -8.99
CA ARG A 156 7.12 5.17 -10.05
C ARG A 156 8.52 4.88 -9.47
N GLY A 157 8.59 4.01 -8.48
CA GLY A 157 9.84 3.64 -7.80
C GLY A 157 10.31 4.64 -6.74
N ILE A 158 9.47 5.61 -6.35
CA ILE A 158 9.61 6.36 -5.10
C ILE A 158 8.78 5.62 -4.05
N MET A 159 9.43 4.96 -3.08
CA MET A 159 8.76 4.09 -2.13
C MET A 159 8.95 4.59 -0.70
N PHE A 160 7.85 4.69 0.02
CA PHE A 160 7.87 5.10 1.43
C PHE A 160 6.62 4.60 2.14
N ASP A 161 6.75 4.46 3.45
CA ASP A 161 5.64 4.19 4.34
C ASP A 161 5.28 5.48 5.09
N VAL A 162 4.00 5.69 5.33
CA VAL A 162 3.51 6.71 6.27
C VAL A 162 3.06 6.00 7.52
N ASP A 163 3.67 6.33 8.65
CA ASP A 163 3.28 5.78 9.95
C ASP A 163 2.91 6.91 10.92
N VAL A 164 2.41 6.56 12.10
CA VAL A 164 2.00 7.53 13.13
C VAL A 164 2.67 7.26 14.47
N LYS A 165 3.17 8.35 15.05
CA LYS A 165 3.56 8.41 16.46
C LYS A 165 2.53 9.23 17.23
N TYR A 166 2.42 8.97 18.52
CA TYR A 166 1.59 9.77 19.42
C TYR A 166 2.51 10.62 20.29
N VAL A 167 2.35 11.94 20.19
CA VAL A 167 3.07 12.92 21.02
C VAL A 167 2.01 13.75 21.74
N ASP A 168 2.00 13.71 23.07
CA ASP A 168 1.00 14.39 23.90
C ASP A 168 -0.46 14.05 23.51
N ASP A 169 -0.74 12.76 23.28
CA ASP A 169 -2.02 12.21 22.79
C ASP A 169 -2.45 12.68 21.38
N GLU A 170 -1.62 13.47 20.69
CA GLU A 170 -1.84 13.88 19.32
C GLU A 170 -1.17 12.93 18.33
N ARG A 171 -1.93 12.53 17.31
CA ARG A 171 -1.45 11.68 16.22
C ARG A 171 -0.57 12.52 15.28
N GLN A 172 0.71 12.18 15.19
CA GLN A 172 1.67 12.83 14.30
C GLN A 172 2.12 11.85 13.22
N PRO A 173 1.67 12.00 11.98
CA PRO A 173 2.14 11.16 10.89
C PRO A 173 3.56 11.55 10.48
N TYR A 174 4.35 10.57 10.03
CA TYR A 174 5.73 10.76 9.57
C TYR A 174 6.05 9.79 8.43
N VAL A 175 7.08 10.13 7.64
CA VAL A 175 7.53 9.34 6.49
C VAL A 175 8.67 8.43 6.90
N ILE A 176 8.62 7.18 6.43
CA ILE A 176 9.71 6.23 6.51
C ILE A 176 10.11 5.92 5.06
N TRP A 177 11.27 6.40 4.64
CA TRP A 177 11.76 6.16 3.29
C TRP A 177 12.36 4.77 3.15
N ASN A 178 12.12 4.14 2.00
CA ASN A 178 13.06 3.14 1.51
C ASN A 178 14.29 3.89 0.96
N GLU A 179 15.44 3.69 1.61
CA GLU A 179 16.71 4.40 1.36
C GLU A 179 17.13 4.46 -0.12
N GLU A 180 16.89 3.38 -0.87
CA GLU A 180 17.25 3.32 -2.28
C GLU A 180 16.32 4.17 -3.16
N SER A 181 15.11 4.44 -2.67
CA SER A 181 14.03 5.09 -3.41
C SER A 181 13.80 6.55 -3.01
N LYS A 182 14.39 7.03 -1.90
CA LYS A 182 14.26 8.41 -1.42
C LYS A 182 14.61 9.37 -2.57
N PRO A 183 13.76 10.37 -2.89
CA PRO A 183 14.07 11.36 -3.91
C PRO A 183 15.38 12.10 -3.61
N LYS A 184 16.36 11.99 -4.52
CA LYS A 184 17.66 12.70 -4.43
C LYS A 184 17.79 13.85 -5.42
N THR A 185 16.74 14.11 -6.20
CA THR A 185 16.75 15.13 -7.26
C THR A 185 15.49 15.98 -7.17
N VAL A 186 15.64 17.26 -7.52
CA VAL A 186 14.54 18.23 -7.57
C VAL A 186 13.40 17.73 -8.47
N ASP A 187 13.71 17.10 -9.61
CA ASP A 187 12.71 16.56 -10.54
C ASP A 187 11.79 15.51 -9.89
N ARG A 188 12.35 14.62 -9.05
CA ARG A 188 11.55 13.59 -8.35
C ARG A 188 10.66 14.20 -7.28
N ILE A 189 11.11 15.25 -6.59
CA ILE A 189 10.29 15.98 -5.62
C ILE A 189 9.19 16.78 -6.34
N GLN A 190 9.52 17.48 -7.42
CA GLN A 190 8.55 18.18 -8.26
C GLN A 190 7.47 17.25 -8.79
N PHE A 191 7.84 16.01 -9.14
CA PHE A 191 6.86 15.00 -9.53
C PHE A 191 5.85 14.70 -8.42
N LEU A 192 6.28 14.46 -7.16
CA LEU A 192 5.36 14.27 -6.03
C LEU A 192 4.51 15.52 -5.77
N PHE A 193 5.13 16.70 -5.83
CA PHE A 193 4.47 17.99 -5.63
C PHE A 193 3.39 18.27 -6.68
N HIS A 194 3.64 17.97 -7.95
CA HIS A 194 2.64 18.10 -9.00
C HIS A 194 1.44 17.18 -8.75
N HIS A 195 1.67 15.97 -8.23
CA HIS A 195 0.58 15.07 -7.86
C HIS A 195 -0.22 15.58 -6.67
N LEU A 196 0.44 16.15 -5.66
CA LEU A 196 -0.23 16.81 -4.53
C LEU A 196 -1.11 17.96 -4.99
N HIS A 197 -0.56 18.89 -5.77
CA HIS A 197 -1.31 20.04 -6.29
C HIS A 197 -2.47 19.63 -7.19
N ARG A 198 -2.30 18.58 -8.01
CA ARG A 198 -3.40 18.03 -8.80
C ARG A 198 -4.54 17.54 -7.89
N LEU A 199 -4.23 16.84 -6.79
CA LEU A 199 -5.24 16.38 -5.84
C LEU A 199 -5.97 17.54 -5.17
N GLU A 200 -5.24 18.56 -4.73
CA GLU A 200 -5.83 19.78 -4.17
C GLU A 200 -6.77 20.47 -5.16
N ALA A 201 -6.40 20.53 -6.44
CA ALA A 201 -7.21 21.14 -7.49
C ALA A 201 -8.53 20.39 -7.75
N ILE A 202 -8.60 19.09 -7.47
CA ILE A 202 -9.82 18.28 -7.67
C ILE A 202 -10.62 18.04 -6.38
N ASN A 203 -10.23 18.65 -5.26
CA ASN A 203 -10.86 18.42 -3.95
C ASN A 203 -12.38 18.56 -3.96
N ASP A 204 -12.88 19.67 -4.51
CA ASP A 204 -14.32 19.96 -4.53
C ASP A 204 -15.07 19.00 -5.46
N GLU A 205 -14.43 18.58 -6.55
CA GLU A 205 -14.99 17.60 -7.47
C GLU A 205 -15.07 16.21 -6.85
N VAL A 206 -14.03 15.78 -6.14
CA VAL A 206 -14.00 14.50 -5.40
C VAL A 206 -15.13 14.47 -4.37
N ASN A 207 -15.25 15.49 -3.53
CA ASN A 207 -16.29 15.56 -2.50
C ASN A 207 -17.70 15.55 -3.12
N LYS A 208 -17.93 16.36 -4.16
CA LYS A 208 -19.22 16.41 -4.86
C LYS A 208 -19.60 15.08 -5.48
N ARG A 209 -18.66 14.38 -6.15
CA ARG A 209 -18.92 13.07 -6.76
C ARG A 209 -19.14 12.00 -5.68
N ALA A 210 -18.36 12.02 -4.60
CA ALA A 210 -18.52 11.08 -3.48
C ALA A 210 -19.91 11.19 -2.83
N GLU A 211 -20.44 12.40 -2.65
CA GLU A 211 -21.79 12.64 -2.13
C GLU A 211 -22.90 12.05 -3.02
N GLN A 212 -22.63 11.89 -4.31
CA GLN A 212 -23.57 11.34 -5.30
C GLN A 212 -23.57 9.81 -5.35
N LEU A 213 -22.55 9.14 -4.79
CA LEU A 213 -22.49 7.68 -4.78
C LEU A 213 -23.57 7.08 -3.87
N GLU A 214 -24.32 6.12 -4.38
CA GLU A 214 -25.36 5.42 -3.60
C GLU A 214 -24.74 4.44 -2.58
N SER A 215 -23.62 3.79 -2.96
CA SER A 215 -22.90 2.86 -2.09
C SER A 215 -22.08 3.60 -1.05
N MET A 216 -22.42 3.39 0.23
CA MET A 216 -21.64 3.92 1.36
C MET A 216 -20.21 3.39 1.38
N HIS A 217 -20.00 2.15 0.94
CA HIS A 217 -18.67 1.53 0.86
C HIS A 217 -17.80 2.26 -0.16
N GLU A 218 -18.26 2.37 -1.40
CA GLU A 218 -17.56 3.07 -2.50
C GLU A 218 -17.20 4.51 -2.09
N ARG A 219 -18.15 5.21 -1.48
CA ARG A 219 -17.95 6.57 -0.95
C ARG A 219 -16.86 6.59 0.11
N SER A 220 -16.96 5.74 1.13
CA SER A 220 -16.02 5.74 2.25
C SER A 220 -14.60 5.43 1.82
N VAL A 221 -14.41 4.38 1.01
CA VAL A 221 -13.09 3.96 0.51
C VAL A 221 -12.51 5.03 -0.41
N SER A 222 -13.30 5.62 -1.30
CA SER A 222 -12.81 6.68 -2.20
C SER A 222 -12.33 7.91 -1.44
N VAL A 223 -13.09 8.37 -0.45
CA VAL A 223 -12.72 9.55 0.37
C VAL A 223 -11.51 9.23 1.25
N GLU A 224 -11.51 8.09 1.94
CA GLU A 224 -10.39 7.68 2.79
C GLU A 224 -9.09 7.50 1.99
N TYR A 225 -9.19 6.96 0.77
CA TYR A 225 -8.05 6.80 -0.12
C TYR A 225 -7.53 8.16 -0.62
N TYR A 226 -8.42 9.07 -1.02
CA TYR A 226 -8.06 10.43 -1.40
C TYR A 226 -7.33 11.17 -0.27
N ASP A 227 -7.87 11.13 0.95
CA ASP A 227 -7.28 11.79 2.12
C ASP A 227 -5.93 11.18 2.50
N SER A 228 -5.82 9.84 2.44
CA SER A 228 -4.56 9.12 2.69
C SER A 228 -3.50 9.47 1.65
N LEU A 229 -3.86 9.49 0.36
CA LEU A 229 -2.96 9.84 -0.74
C LEU A 229 -2.46 11.28 -0.64
N LYS A 230 -3.38 12.22 -0.34
CA LYS A 230 -3.03 13.63 -0.15
C LYS A 230 -2.07 13.81 1.03
N THR A 231 -2.37 13.17 2.16
CA THR A 231 -1.52 13.20 3.37
C THR A 231 -0.13 12.63 3.08
N ALA A 232 -0.06 11.48 2.40
CA ALA A 232 1.19 10.83 2.05
C ALA A 232 2.07 11.71 1.16
N LEU A 233 1.49 12.31 0.12
CA LEU A 233 2.23 13.21 -0.78
C LEU A 233 2.69 14.49 -0.09
N ASP A 234 1.85 15.10 0.76
CA ASP A 234 2.22 16.29 1.54
C ASP A 234 3.42 16.02 2.46
N LEU A 235 3.38 14.92 3.22
CA LEU A 235 4.47 14.53 4.10
C LEU A 235 5.74 14.18 3.32
N ALA A 236 5.62 13.43 2.24
CA ALA A 236 6.75 13.03 1.41
C ALA A 236 7.44 14.22 0.74
N VAL A 237 6.68 15.22 0.25
CA VAL A 237 7.26 16.44 -0.32
C VAL A 237 8.01 17.25 0.73
N LYS A 238 7.41 17.43 1.92
CA LYS A 238 8.04 18.20 3.02
C LYS A 238 9.35 17.56 3.47
N ASP A 239 9.32 16.26 3.80
CA ASP A 239 10.52 15.55 4.27
C ASP A 239 11.62 15.48 3.20
N ALA A 240 11.26 15.23 1.94
CA ALA A 240 12.25 15.20 0.86
C ALA A 240 12.87 16.56 0.57
N ALA A 241 12.10 17.66 0.70
CA ALA A 241 12.60 19.01 0.45
C ALA A 241 13.57 19.47 1.54
N GLU A 242 13.30 19.15 2.81
CA GLU A 242 14.20 19.44 3.93
C GLU A 242 15.58 18.80 3.70
N GLY A 243 15.61 17.54 3.26
CA GLY A 243 16.87 16.84 2.99
C GLY A 243 17.70 17.36 1.81
N ILE A 244 17.13 18.16 0.88
CA ILE A 244 17.92 18.80 -0.20
C ILE A 244 18.60 20.07 0.30
N VAL A 245 17.93 20.86 1.14
CA VAL A 245 18.50 22.10 1.70
C VAL A 245 19.75 21.77 2.51
N ASP A 246 19.71 20.70 3.29
CA ASP A 246 20.86 20.23 4.08
C ASP A 246 22.07 19.86 3.18
N LEU A 247 21.82 19.28 2.00
CA LEU A 247 22.90 18.90 1.05
C LEU A 247 23.54 20.11 0.36
N GLU A 248 22.79 21.18 0.10
CA GLU A 248 23.33 22.42 -0.47
C GLU A 248 24.19 23.17 0.57
N GLU A 249 23.76 23.20 1.84
CA GLU A 249 24.53 23.82 2.94
C GLU A 249 25.85 23.08 3.23
N GLU A 250 25.86 21.74 3.16
CA GLU A 250 27.09 20.95 3.31
C GLU A 250 28.08 21.17 2.15
N GLN A 251 27.61 21.42 0.92
CA GLN A 251 28.47 21.70 -0.23
C GLN A 251 29.00 23.14 -0.26
N GLU A 252 28.24 24.12 0.24
CA GLU A 252 28.70 25.51 0.34
C GLU A 252 29.76 25.72 1.44
N GLY A 253 29.89 24.78 2.37
CA GLY A 253 30.86 24.79 3.47
C GLY A 253 32.35 24.71 3.10
N CYS A 254 32.71 24.51 1.82
CA CYS A 254 34.11 24.37 1.39
C CYS A 254 34.46 25.20 0.14
N THR A 255 33.99 26.46 0.07
CA THR A 255 34.29 27.37 -1.06
C THR A 255 35.28 28.49 -0.72
N GLY A 256 35.89 28.46 0.47
CA GLY A 256 36.96 29.38 0.86
C GLY A 256 38.34 28.91 0.37
N PRO A 257 39.27 29.82 -0.01
CA PRO A 257 40.60 29.50 -0.52
C PRO A 257 41.58 28.93 0.53
N SER A 258 41.08 28.29 1.58
CA SER A 258 41.86 27.67 2.66
C SER A 258 41.53 26.19 2.85
N CYS A 259 40.92 25.54 1.86
CA CYS A 259 40.85 24.08 1.80
C CYS A 259 42.04 23.46 1.04
N ASP A 260 43.03 24.30 0.69
CA ASP A 260 44.40 23.89 0.41
C ASP A 260 45.21 24.02 1.72
N ASP A 261 45.00 23.10 2.66
CA ASP A 261 45.96 22.90 3.76
C ASP A 261 46.65 21.54 3.54
N ASP A 262 47.78 21.62 2.85
CA ASP A 262 49.05 21.04 3.25
C ASP A 262 49.06 19.57 3.72
N ASP A 263 49.14 18.64 2.77
CA ASP A 263 49.72 17.29 2.97
C ASP A 263 50.99 17.12 2.09
N ASP A 264 51.76 18.20 1.96
CA ASP A 264 53.17 18.14 1.56
C ASP A 264 54.01 18.28 2.84
N ASP A 265 54.25 17.17 3.55
CA ASP A 265 55.44 17.04 4.40
C ASP A 265 56.16 15.75 4.02
N ASP A 266 57.25 16.00 3.28
CA ASP A 266 58.31 15.11 2.88
C ASP A 266 58.96 14.38 4.08
N ASP A 267 59.43 13.17 3.78
CA ASP A 267 60.70 12.58 4.20
C ASP A 267 61.44 13.17 5.42
N ASP A 268 61.64 12.33 6.45
CA ASP A 268 62.90 12.31 7.20
C ASP A 268 63.32 10.84 7.43
N ASP A 269 64.30 10.43 6.61
CA ASP A 269 65.32 9.43 6.96
C ASP A 269 66.10 9.94 8.19
N ASP A 270 66.25 9.13 9.24
CA ASP A 270 67.55 8.82 9.88
C ASP A 270 67.40 7.89 11.13
N ASP A 271 68.37 6.97 11.24
CA ASP A 271 68.71 5.94 12.26
C ASP A 271 68.03 4.55 12.25
#